data_AF-A0A504U378-F1
#
_entry.id   AF-A0A504U378-F1
#
_cell.length_a   1.000
_cell.length_b   1.000
_cell.length_c   1.000
_cell.angle_alpha   90.00
_cell.angle_beta   90.00
_cell.angle_gamma   90.00
#
_symmetry.space_group_name_H-M   'P 1'
#
loop_
_entity.id
_entity.type
_entity.pdbx_description
1 polymer ?
#
loop_
_entity_poly.entity_id
_entity_poly.type
_entity_poly.pdbx_seq_one_letter_code
_entity_poly.pdbx_strand_id
1 'polypeptide(L)'
;MSFLKHLFIALTVALFAFHAAAEQELLKDPEMYEKTHYAKRCSEVKYGAGFIDRIDINNDGIPDAVTNSSEIMCDGVRGPDCTAEGCPFNFYLQVKEGGYFMIATAQMYSYDFIKRFGNMVFVLKMHPRYCERDEGAAPCEMTVRVRGTKFLTISKK
;
A
#
# COMPACT_ATOMS: atom_id res chain seq x y z
N MET A 1 -65.38 -0.52 19.39
CA MET A 1 -64.72 -1.64 18.66
C MET A 1 -63.51 -1.11 17.91
N SER A 2 -62.33 -1.54 18.37
CA SER A 2 -61.07 -1.72 17.62
C SER A 2 -60.42 -0.53 16.91
N PHE A 3 -60.30 0.64 17.55
CA PHE A 3 -59.28 1.65 17.19
C PHE A 3 -57.96 1.50 17.98
N LEU A 4 -57.81 0.39 18.71
CA LEU A 4 -56.72 0.13 19.66
C LEU A 4 -55.96 -1.17 19.32
N LYS A 5 -55.65 -1.39 18.04
CA LYS A 5 -54.89 -2.56 17.55
C LYS A 5 -53.74 -2.19 16.62
N HIS A 6 -53.24 -0.96 16.68
CA HIS A 6 -52.12 -0.51 15.84
C HIS A 6 -50.91 -0.04 16.65
N LEU A 7 -50.86 -0.33 17.96
CA LEU A 7 -49.84 0.20 18.86
C LEU A 7 -49.03 -0.87 19.61
N PHE A 8 -48.90 -2.08 19.07
CA PHE A 8 -48.12 -3.15 19.71
C PHE A 8 -47.32 -4.02 18.71
N ILE A 9 -46.88 -3.44 17.58
CA ILE A 9 -45.83 -4.03 16.73
C ILE A 9 -44.89 -2.90 16.28
N ALA A 10 -44.36 -2.14 17.24
CA ALA A 10 -43.37 -1.09 16.99
C ALA A 10 -42.18 -1.18 17.96
N LEU A 11 -42.00 -2.32 18.63
CA LEU A 11 -40.93 -2.54 19.59
C LEU A 11 -40.31 -3.91 19.34
N THR A 12 -38.98 -3.94 19.26
CA THR A 12 -38.07 -5.10 19.26
C THR A 12 -37.67 -5.76 17.93
N VAL A 13 -37.30 -4.96 16.93
CA VAL A 13 -36.20 -5.35 16.00
C VAL A 13 -35.10 -4.29 16.09
N ALA A 14 -34.53 -4.11 17.29
CA ALA A 14 -33.21 -3.55 17.47
C ALA A 14 -32.20 -4.70 17.40
N LEU A 15 -32.16 -5.38 16.23
CA LEU A 15 -31.14 -6.37 15.94
C LEU A 15 -29.89 -5.61 15.52
N PHE A 16 -29.02 -5.39 16.50
CA PHE A 16 -27.58 -5.18 16.41
C PHE A 16 -27.06 -5.07 14.97
N ALA A 17 -26.93 -3.84 14.48
CA ALA A 17 -26.00 -3.57 13.40
C ALA A 17 -24.60 -3.83 13.94
N PHE A 18 -24.15 -5.10 13.88
CA PHE A 18 -22.74 -5.43 13.91
C PHE A 18 -22.13 -4.73 12.69
N HIS A 19 -21.75 -3.48 12.86
CA HIS A 19 -20.73 -2.89 12.02
C HIS A 19 -19.49 -3.70 12.34
N ALA A 20 -19.24 -4.75 11.55
CA ALA A 20 -17.92 -5.32 11.44
C ALA A 20 -17.03 -4.19 10.91
N ALA A 21 -16.50 -3.38 11.82
CA ALA A 21 -15.32 -2.59 11.52
C ALA A 21 -14.28 -3.63 11.12
N ALA A 22 -13.95 -3.66 9.83
CA ALA A 22 -12.77 -4.36 9.38
C ALA A 22 -11.59 -3.59 9.99
N GLU A 23 -11.25 -3.93 11.23
CA GLU A 23 -10.03 -3.48 11.86
C GLU A 23 -8.90 -4.11 11.04
N GLN A 24 -8.19 -3.27 10.29
CA GLN A 24 -7.09 -3.73 9.46
C GLN A 24 -6.05 -4.34 10.40
N GLU A 25 -5.90 -5.67 10.34
CA GLU A 25 -4.99 -6.39 11.22
C GLU A 25 -3.58 -5.84 11.06
N LEU A 26 -2.97 -5.48 12.19
CA LEU A 26 -1.59 -5.01 12.20
C LEU A 26 -0.66 -6.18 11.91
N LEU A 27 0.13 -6.03 10.85
CA LEU A 27 1.22 -6.93 10.49
C LEU A 27 2.36 -6.76 11.48
N LYS A 28 2.92 -7.86 11.96
CA LYS A 28 4.10 -7.81 12.86
C LYS A 28 5.33 -7.29 12.14
N ASP A 29 5.58 -7.79 10.93
CA ASP A 29 6.72 -7.40 10.10
C ASP A 29 6.35 -7.51 8.62
N PRO A 30 6.35 -6.39 7.86
CA PRO A 30 6.11 -6.37 6.42
C PRO A 30 7.06 -7.28 5.63
N GLU A 31 8.32 -7.39 6.04
CA GLU A 31 9.30 -8.22 5.35
C GLU A 31 8.93 -9.69 5.43
N MET A 32 8.61 -10.18 6.64
CA MET A 32 8.19 -11.56 6.84
C MET A 32 6.83 -11.85 6.22
N TYR A 33 5.92 -10.87 6.25
CA TYR A 33 4.61 -10.97 5.59
C TYR A 33 4.78 -11.21 4.09
N GLU A 34 5.55 -10.36 3.41
CA GLU A 34 5.81 -10.49 1.98
C GLU A 34 6.61 -11.76 1.66
N LYS A 35 7.68 -12.06 2.41
CA LYS A 35 8.44 -13.31 2.22
C LYS A 35 7.56 -14.55 2.33
N THR A 36 6.61 -14.56 3.26
CA THR A 36 5.65 -15.65 3.43
C THR A 36 4.67 -15.71 2.26
N HIS A 37 4.23 -14.58 1.72
CA HIS A 37 3.38 -14.52 0.53
C HIS A 37 4.05 -15.22 -0.66
N TYR A 38 5.32 -14.92 -0.94
CA TYR A 38 6.06 -15.55 -2.03
C TYR A 38 6.47 -17.01 -1.74
N ALA A 39 6.83 -17.35 -0.51
CA ALA A 39 7.17 -18.72 -0.12
C ALA A 39 6.00 -19.71 -0.29
N LYS A 40 4.76 -19.24 -0.28
CA LYS A 40 3.57 -20.08 -0.51
C LYS A 40 3.33 -20.44 -1.98
N ARG A 41 3.88 -19.66 -2.93
CA ARG A 41 3.58 -19.78 -4.36
C ARG A 41 4.77 -20.20 -5.23
N CYS A 42 5.98 -20.09 -4.69
CA CYS A 42 7.22 -20.42 -5.37
C CYS A 42 7.86 -21.65 -4.70
N SER A 43 8.53 -22.50 -5.47
CA SER A 43 9.29 -23.62 -4.90
C SER A 43 10.64 -23.15 -4.33
N GLU A 44 11.29 -22.23 -5.04
CA GLU A 44 12.50 -21.53 -4.61
C GLU A 44 12.27 -20.00 -4.69
N VAL A 45 12.62 -19.28 -3.62
CA VAL A 45 12.56 -17.82 -3.59
C VAL A 45 13.91 -17.22 -3.18
N LYS A 46 14.35 -16.22 -3.93
CA LYS A 46 15.51 -15.38 -3.59
C LYS A 46 15.08 -13.92 -3.51
N TYR A 47 15.72 -13.18 -2.61
CA TYR A 47 15.44 -11.76 -2.37
C TYR A 47 16.74 -10.96 -2.58
N GLY A 48 16.66 -9.91 -3.38
CA GLY A 48 17.74 -8.96 -3.59
C GLY A 48 17.88 -7.98 -2.43
N ALA A 49 19.00 -7.26 -2.39
CA ALA A 49 19.31 -6.32 -1.31
C ALA A 49 18.33 -5.14 -1.24
N GLY A 50 17.71 -4.76 -2.37
CA GLY A 50 16.71 -3.69 -2.44
C GLY A 50 15.28 -4.16 -2.19
N PHE A 51 15.07 -5.37 -1.67
CA PHE A 51 13.73 -5.93 -1.45
C PHE A 51 12.90 -5.10 -0.47
N ILE A 52 13.55 -4.48 0.52
CA ILE A 52 12.86 -3.66 1.52
C ILE A 52 13.72 -2.46 1.93
N ASP A 53 13.06 -1.31 2.02
CA ASP A 53 13.60 -0.09 2.59
C ASP A 53 12.91 0.22 3.92
N ARG A 54 13.67 0.69 4.91
CA ARG A 54 13.17 1.14 6.22
C ARG A 54 13.37 2.64 6.34
N ILE A 55 12.32 3.41 6.06
CA ILE A 55 12.36 4.87 5.89
C ILE A 55 11.11 5.48 6.52
N ASP A 56 11.21 6.66 7.16
CA ASP A 56 10.06 7.40 7.70
C ASP A 56 9.34 8.14 6.56
N ILE A 57 8.25 7.56 6.04
CA ILE A 57 7.61 8.04 4.81
C ILE A 57 6.54 9.11 5.07
N ASN A 58 6.01 9.17 6.29
CA ASN A 58 4.97 10.12 6.70
C ASN A 58 5.51 11.26 7.61
N ASN A 59 6.80 11.24 7.93
CA ASN A 59 7.53 12.20 8.77
C ASN A 59 7.01 12.26 10.21
N ASP A 60 6.72 11.11 10.82
CA ASP A 60 6.31 10.99 12.23
C ASP A 60 7.44 10.56 13.19
N GLY A 61 8.63 10.32 12.65
CA GLY A 61 9.83 9.89 13.38
C GLY A 61 9.96 8.38 13.55
N ILE A 62 9.07 7.58 12.96
CA ILE A 62 9.07 6.13 13.03
C ILE A 62 9.48 5.55 11.66
N PRO A 63 10.46 4.61 11.60
CA PRO A 63 10.80 3.96 10.35
C PRO A 63 9.67 3.07 9.83
N ASP A 64 9.10 3.46 8.70
CA ASP A 64 8.11 2.69 7.95
C ASP A 64 8.79 1.63 7.07
N ALA A 65 8.01 0.92 6.24
CA ALA A 65 8.55 -0.05 5.29
C ALA A 65 8.04 0.18 3.87
N VAL A 66 8.93 0.05 2.90
CA VAL A 66 8.59 -0.03 1.48
C VAL A 66 9.21 -1.30 0.90
N THR A 67 8.39 -2.22 0.41
CA THR A 67 8.89 -3.43 -0.26
C THR A 67 8.89 -3.25 -1.78
N ASN A 68 9.78 -3.97 -2.47
CA ASN A 68 9.98 -3.89 -3.90
C ASN A 68 10.00 -5.30 -4.52
N SER A 69 8.91 -5.66 -5.21
CA SER A 69 8.77 -6.98 -5.82
C SER A 69 9.70 -7.22 -7.02
N SER A 70 10.34 -6.19 -7.58
CA SER A 70 11.35 -6.37 -8.64
C SER A 70 12.62 -7.08 -8.15
N GLU A 71 12.86 -7.06 -6.83
CA GLU A 71 14.00 -7.70 -6.18
C GLU A 71 13.72 -9.15 -5.77
N ILE A 72 12.57 -9.70 -6.16
CA ILE A 72 12.20 -11.07 -5.85
C ILE A 72 12.46 -11.95 -7.07
N MET A 73 13.04 -13.13 -6.85
CA MET A 73 13.16 -14.16 -7.85
C MET A 73 12.41 -15.40 -7.38
N CYS A 74 11.43 -15.83 -8.17
CA CYS A 74 10.56 -16.98 -7.91
C CYS A 74 10.84 -18.02 -9.00
N ASP A 75 11.36 -19.19 -8.62
CA ASP A 75 11.63 -20.31 -9.54
C ASP A 75 12.44 -19.88 -10.79
N GLY A 76 13.44 -19.02 -10.57
CA GLY A 76 14.31 -18.47 -11.62
C GLY A 76 13.76 -17.24 -12.36
N VAL A 77 12.51 -16.84 -12.12
CA VAL A 77 11.89 -15.66 -12.73
C VAL A 77 12.05 -14.46 -11.81
N ARG A 78 12.80 -13.43 -12.25
CA ARG A 78 12.93 -12.15 -11.55
C ARG A 78 11.68 -11.31 -11.74
N GLY A 79 11.19 -10.71 -10.65
CA GLY A 79 10.01 -9.85 -10.67
C GLY A 79 8.75 -10.59 -11.09
N PRO A 80 8.34 -11.66 -10.40
CA PRO A 80 7.25 -12.54 -10.84
C PRO A 80 5.88 -11.85 -10.92
N ASP A 81 5.71 -10.67 -10.31
CA ASP A 81 4.48 -9.85 -10.36
C ASP A 81 4.66 -8.56 -11.17
N CYS A 82 5.79 -8.42 -11.86
CA CYS A 82 6.03 -7.27 -12.72
C CYS A 82 5.23 -7.38 -14.02
N THR A 83 4.81 -6.24 -14.54
CA THR A 83 4.10 -6.08 -15.81
C THR A 83 4.83 -5.03 -16.65
N ALA A 84 4.28 -4.67 -17.82
CA ALA A 84 4.77 -3.54 -18.61
C ALA A 84 4.77 -2.21 -17.81
N GLU A 85 3.93 -2.12 -16.78
CA GLU A 85 3.76 -0.93 -15.94
C GLU A 85 4.77 -0.83 -14.79
N GLY A 86 5.67 -1.81 -14.70
CA GLY A 86 6.67 -1.92 -13.64
C GLY A 86 6.32 -3.03 -12.67
N CYS A 87 6.83 -2.92 -11.45
CA CYS A 87 6.69 -3.92 -10.40
C CYS A 87 5.90 -3.38 -9.22
N PRO A 88 5.28 -4.26 -8.40
CA PRO A 88 4.62 -3.82 -7.20
C PRO A 88 5.62 -3.30 -6.18
N PHE A 89 5.27 -2.16 -5.59
CA PHE A 89 5.88 -1.66 -4.36
C PHE A 89 4.79 -1.48 -3.32
N ASN A 90 4.95 -2.11 -2.16
CA ASN A 90 3.99 -2.00 -1.07
C ASN A 90 4.53 -1.05 0.00
N PHE A 91 3.67 -0.16 0.48
CA PHE A 91 4.00 0.85 1.48
C PHE A 91 3.26 0.56 2.77
N TYR A 92 3.99 0.43 3.87
CA TYR A 92 3.43 0.10 5.18
C TYR A 92 3.84 1.16 6.18
N LEU A 93 2.89 1.68 6.94
CA LEU A 93 3.18 2.55 8.06
C LEU A 93 3.32 1.75 9.34
N GLN A 94 4.30 2.11 10.16
CA GLN A 94 4.42 1.59 11.51
C GLN A 94 3.53 2.41 12.46
N VAL A 95 2.80 1.75 13.37
CA VAL A 95 2.09 2.45 14.44
C VAL A 95 2.95 2.55 15.70
N LYS A 96 2.68 3.55 16.55
CA LYS A 96 3.44 3.80 17.78
C LYS A 96 3.44 2.63 18.75
N GLU A 97 2.31 1.92 18.81
CA GLU A 97 2.10 0.76 19.65
C GLU A 97 2.81 -0.50 19.12
N GLY A 98 3.43 -0.41 17.94
CA GLY A 98 4.09 -1.51 17.25
C GLY A 98 3.19 -2.20 16.23
N GLY A 99 3.83 -2.86 15.27
CA GLY A 99 3.14 -3.43 14.11
C GLY A 99 2.94 -2.41 12.98
N TYR A 100 2.45 -2.91 11.85
CA TYR A 100 2.41 -2.20 10.58
C TYR A 100 1.06 -2.41 9.90
N PHE A 101 0.67 -1.49 9.04
CA PHE A 101 -0.44 -1.72 8.11
C PHE A 101 -0.10 -1.15 6.75
N MET A 102 -0.50 -1.87 5.71
CA MET A 102 -0.29 -1.44 4.32
C MET A 102 -1.22 -0.28 3.99
N ILE A 103 -0.68 0.81 3.47
CA ILE A 103 -1.45 1.99 3.04
C ILE A 103 -1.64 2.08 1.53
N ALA A 104 -0.76 1.44 0.76
CA ALA A 104 -0.85 1.40 -0.69
C ALA A 104 0.02 0.29 -1.29
N THR A 105 -0.39 -0.16 -2.47
CA THR A 105 0.45 -0.85 -3.46
C THR A 105 0.51 0.04 -4.70
N ALA A 106 1.70 0.29 -5.22
CA ALA A 106 1.89 1.05 -6.45
C ALA A 106 2.65 0.22 -7.49
N GLN A 107 2.14 0.21 -8.72
CA GLN A 107 2.85 -0.38 -9.84
C GLN A 107 3.77 0.67 -10.46
N MET A 108 5.07 0.47 -10.33
CA MET A 108 6.06 1.46 -10.75
C MET A 108 7.41 0.86 -11.09
N TYR A 109 8.25 1.62 -11.77
CA TYR A 109 9.60 1.21 -12.16
C TYR A 109 10.60 1.44 -11.03
N SER A 110 10.49 2.57 -10.33
CA SER A 110 11.36 2.96 -9.21
C SER A 110 10.78 4.19 -8.51
N TYR A 111 11.43 4.62 -7.44
CA TYR A 111 11.15 5.90 -6.79
C TYR A 111 12.44 6.58 -6.35
N ASP A 112 12.41 7.91 -6.25
CA ASP A 112 13.38 8.68 -5.49
C ASP A 112 12.71 9.23 -4.22
N PHE A 113 13.32 9.06 -3.04
CA PHE A 113 12.82 9.64 -1.78
C PHE A 113 13.70 10.80 -1.36
N ILE A 114 13.18 12.03 -1.52
CA ILE A 114 13.98 13.25 -1.44
C ILE A 114 13.30 14.32 -0.61
N LYS A 115 14.09 15.25 -0.07
CA LYS A 115 13.60 16.43 0.64
C LYS A 115 13.34 17.57 -0.34
N ARG A 116 12.11 18.08 -0.39
CA ARG A 116 11.73 19.31 -1.13
C ARG A 116 11.08 20.31 -0.20
N PHE A 117 11.63 21.52 -0.12
CA PHE A 117 11.13 22.60 0.75
C PHE A 117 10.87 22.13 2.19
N GLY A 118 11.81 21.37 2.76
CA GLY A 118 11.69 20.85 4.12
C GLY A 118 10.86 19.57 4.28
N ASN A 119 10.12 19.15 3.25
CA ASN A 119 9.22 17.99 3.32
C ASN A 119 9.83 16.78 2.59
N MET A 120 9.75 15.60 3.17
CA MET A 120 10.07 14.36 2.46
C MET A 120 8.96 14.04 1.45
N VAL A 121 9.36 13.73 0.22
CA VAL A 121 8.46 13.40 -0.89
C VAL A 121 9.04 12.24 -1.68
N PHE A 122 8.15 11.42 -2.24
CA PHE A 122 8.52 10.49 -3.28
C PHE A 122 8.41 11.15 -4.65
N VAL A 123 9.32 10.81 -5.54
CA VAL A 123 9.14 10.95 -6.99
C VAL A 123 9.00 9.54 -7.54
N LEU A 124 7.76 9.12 -7.77
CA LEU A 124 7.45 7.80 -8.32
C LEU A 124 7.66 7.83 -9.83
N LYS A 125 8.48 6.92 -10.36
CA LYS A 125 8.69 6.73 -11.80
C LYS A 125 7.78 5.60 -12.27
N MET A 126 6.73 5.95 -13.00
CA MET A 126 5.64 5.04 -13.35
C MET A 126 5.45 4.97 -14.87
N HIS A 127 4.61 4.04 -15.32
CA HIS A 127 4.21 3.93 -16.72
C HIS A 127 3.71 5.28 -17.29
N PRO A 128 4.06 5.66 -18.55
CA PRO A 128 3.67 6.94 -19.16
C PRO A 128 2.16 7.25 -19.08
N ARG A 129 1.32 6.21 -19.20
CA ARG A 129 -0.16 6.32 -19.10
C ARG A 129 -0.67 7.03 -17.84
N TYR A 130 0.04 6.98 -16.72
CA TYR A 130 -0.38 7.64 -15.47
C TYR A 130 -0.29 9.18 -15.55
N CYS A 131 0.39 9.69 -16.56
CA CYS A 131 0.48 11.09 -16.97
C CYS A 131 -0.21 11.32 -18.32
N GLU A 132 -1.12 10.43 -18.75
CA GLU A 132 -1.92 10.55 -19.98
C GLU A 132 -1.06 10.64 -21.25
N ARG A 133 0.03 9.86 -21.29
CA ARG A 133 0.96 9.79 -22.43
C ARG A 133 0.82 8.48 -23.19
N ASP A 134 1.22 8.53 -24.45
CA ASP A 134 1.31 7.37 -25.33
C ASP A 134 2.38 6.37 -24.86
N GLU A 135 2.20 5.13 -25.31
CA GLU A 135 3.19 4.06 -25.14
C GLU A 135 4.55 4.45 -25.75
N GLY A 136 5.64 4.11 -25.05
CA GLY A 136 7.00 4.44 -25.46
C GLY A 136 7.43 5.90 -25.18
N ALA A 137 6.54 6.75 -24.68
CA ALA A 137 6.92 8.08 -24.17
C ALA A 137 7.74 7.98 -22.87
N ALA A 138 8.28 9.11 -22.42
CA ALA A 138 9.01 9.18 -21.16
C ALA A 138 8.13 8.72 -19.96
N PRO A 139 8.69 8.00 -18.98
CA PRO A 139 7.98 7.60 -17.77
C PRO A 139 7.27 8.78 -17.09
N CYS A 140 6.12 8.50 -16.48
CA CYS A 140 5.39 9.47 -15.68
C CYS A 140 6.13 9.68 -14.36
N GLU A 141 6.46 10.93 -14.02
CA GLU A 141 7.05 11.27 -12.73
C GLU A 141 5.98 11.89 -11.81
N MET A 142 5.51 11.10 -10.85
CA MET A 142 4.52 11.56 -9.88
C MET A 142 5.21 11.94 -8.57
N THR A 143 5.23 13.23 -8.24
CA THR A 143 5.70 13.68 -6.93
C THR A 143 4.55 13.56 -5.94
N VAL A 144 4.74 12.76 -4.89
CA VAL A 144 3.73 12.52 -3.84
C VAL A 144 4.35 12.69 -2.46
N ARG A 145 3.50 12.93 -1.46
CA ARG A 145 3.88 12.83 -0.04
C ARG A 145 2.86 11.98 0.71
N VAL A 146 3.27 11.31 1.77
CA VAL A 146 2.34 10.66 2.68
C VAL A 146 1.95 11.66 3.77
N ARG A 147 0.64 11.80 4.02
CA ARG A 147 0.12 12.56 5.17
C ARG A 147 -0.89 11.72 5.92
N GLY A 148 -0.57 11.43 7.19
CA GLY A 148 -1.29 10.39 7.92
C GLY A 148 -1.12 9.08 7.16
N THR A 149 -2.23 8.50 6.71
CA THR A 149 -2.27 7.21 5.99
C THR A 149 -2.50 7.34 4.49
N LYS A 150 -2.40 8.56 3.93
CA LYS A 150 -2.79 8.84 2.55
C LYS A 150 -1.66 9.41 1.73
N PHE A 151 -1.52 8.91 0.51
CA PHE A 151 -0.71 9.56 -0.52
C PHE A 151 -1.43 10.80 -1.06
N LEU A 152 -0.75 11.93 -1.04
CA LEU A 152 -1.18 13.18 -1.65
C LEU A 152 -0.29 13.48 -2.85
N THR A 153 -0.90 13.56 -4.03
CA THR A 153 -0.19 13.97 -5.24
C THR A 153 0.08 15.46 -5.21
N ILE A 154 1.34 15.83 -5.39
CA ILE A 154 1.80 17.22 -5.46
C ILE A 154 1.90 17.66 -6.92
N SER A 155 2.46 16.81 -7.77
CA SER A 155 2.57 17.07 -9.21
C SER A 155 2.68 15.79 -10.01
N LYS A 156 2.28 15.87 -11.28
CA LYS A 156 2.55 14.86 -12.31
C LYS A 156 3.34 15.53 -13.42
N LYS A 157 4.42 14.89 -13.86
CA LYS A 157 5.34 15.42 -14.86
C LYS A 157 5.73 14.40 -15.89
#